data_AF-A0A2W5QC36-F1
#
_entry.id   AF-A0A2W5QC36-F1
#
_cell.length_a   1.000
_cell.length_b   1.000
_cell.length_c   1.000
_cell.angle_alpha   90.00
_cell.angle_beta   90.00
_cell.angle_gamma   90.00
#
_symmetry.space_group_name_H-M   'P 1'
#
loop_
_entity.id
_entity.type
_entity.pdbx_description
1 polymer ?
#
loop_
_entity_poly.entity_id
_entity_poly.type
_entity_poly.pdbx_seq_one_letter_code
_entity_poly.pdbx_strand_id
1 'polypeptide(L)'
;MLLRPALLAGLSLLAFAAFDAPAQLARKPSFYDRQAGTAAAPHGTPGVAELPALASRADFDRLARVYDAGTPLELPHVLFVIDRRATPPRMHFVNTPRYALHERFVRETGLLREAGRAALNRNYRAPDRRFV
;
A
#
# COMPACT_ATOMS: atom_id res chain seq x y z
N MET A 1 35.17 5.24 49.72
CA MET A 1 34.81 5.80 48.39
C MET A 1 33.29 5.77 48.27
N LEU A 2 32.61 6.82 48.74
CA LEU A 2 31.15 6.94 48.63
C LEU A 2 30.86 7.73 47.35
N LEU A 3 30.31 7.05 46.34
CA LEU A 3 29.79 7.70 45.13
C LEU A 3 28.70 8.69 45.56
N ARG A 4 28.90 9.97 45.25
CA ARG A 4 27.97 11.05 45.61
C ARG A 4 26.62 10.82 44.94
N PRO A 5 25.50 10.69 45.67
CA PRO A 5 24.16 10.45 45.10
C PRO A 5 23.68 11.56 44.16
N ALA A 6 24.29 12.75 44.23
CA ALA A 6 24.04 13.86 43.32
C ALA A 6 24.43 13.56 41.86
N LEU A 7 25.41 12.66 41.63
CA LEU A 7 25.86 12.31 40.27
C LEU A 7 24.91 11.33 39.59
N LEU A 8 24.21 10.49 40.35
CA LEU A 8 23.18 9.58 39.86
C LEU A 8 21.86 10.32 39.55
N ALA A 9 21.52 11.36 40.32
CA ALA A 9 20.34 12.18 40.05
C ALA A 9 20.47 13.00 38.75
N GLY A 10 21.68 13.51 38.44
CA GLY A 10 21.94 14.25 37.21
C GLY A 10 21.83 13.40 35.93
N LEU A 11 22.28 12.15 35.97
CA LEU A 11 22.12 11.20 34.84
C LEU A 11 20.67 10.77 34.62
N SER A 12 19.84 10.79 35.67
CA SER A 12 18.42 10.41 35.60
C SER A 12 17.58 11.48 34.91
N LEU A 13 17.95 12.76 35.04
CA LEU A 13 17.24 13.88 34.41
C LEU A 13 17.51 14.04 32.90
N LEU A 14 18.63 13.51 32.40
CA LEU A 14 18.93 13.48 30.95
C LEU A 14 18.18 12.38 30.19
N ALA A 15 17.64 11.37 30.89
CA ALA A 15 16.87 10.28 30.27
C ALA A 15 15.40 10.68 29.96
N PHE A 16 14.94 11.82 30.47
CA PHE A 16 13.58 12.34 30.28
C PHE A 16 13.52 13.56 29.36
N ALA A 17 14.55 13.79 28.54
CA ALA A 17 14.36 14.63 27.35
C ALA A 17 13.33 13.92 26.47
N ALA A 18 12.06 14.29 26.65
CA ALA A 18 10.98 13.93 25.76
C ALA A 18 11.45 14.32 24.36
N PHE A 19 11.82 13.31 23.58
CA PHE A 19 11.93 13.49 22.15
C PHE A 19 10.51 13.84 21.71
N ASP A 20 10.25 15.14 21.51
CA ASP A 20 9.24 15.59 20.57
C ASP A 20 9.73 15.15 19.19
N ALA A 21 9.72 13.84 18.95
CA ALA A 21 9.74 13.33 17.60
C ALA A 21 8.43 13.85 17.01
N PRO A 22 8.44 14.77 16.03
CA PRO A 22 7.22 15.01 15.29
C PRO A 22 6.75 13.64 14.83
N ALA A 23 5.56 13.22 15.27
CA ALA A 23 4.90 12.07 14.70
C ALA A 23 4.72 12.42 13.22
N GLN A 24 5.67 11.99 12.38
CA GLN A 24 5.64 12.29 10.97
C GLN A 24 4.42 11.55 10.44
N LEU A 25 3.32 12.29 10.27
CA LEU A 25 2.11 11.78 9.65
C LEU A 25 2.46 11.55 8.17
N ALA A 26 3.09 10.41 7.90
CA ALA A 26 3.40 9.97 6.56
C ALA A 26 2.07 9.79 5.82
N ARG A 27 1.65 10.83 5.11
CA ARG A 27 0.50 10.73 4.24
C ARG A 27 0.89 9.77 3.14
N LYS A 28 0.17 8.64 3.05
CA LYS A 28 0.30 7.69 1.94
C LYS A 28 0.30 8.45 0.61
N PRO A 29 1.38 8.37 -0.19
CA PRO A 29 1.42 9.03 -1.49
C PRO A 29 0.29 8.54 -2.39
N SER A 30 -0.46 9.46 -2.99
CA SER A 30 -1.47 9.06 -3.98
C SER A 30 -0.84 8.79 -5.34
N PHE A 31 -1.55 8.05 -6.20
CA PHE A 31 -1.14 7.89 -7.59
C PHE A 31 -1.02 9.23 -8.33
N TYR A 32 -1.91 10.17 -8.02
CA TYR A 32 -1.96 11.48 -8.67
C TYR A 32 -0.83 12.41 -8.20
N ASP A 33 -0.44 12.34 -6.92
CA ASP A 33 0.74 13.07 -6.42
C ASP A 33 2.01 12.66 -7.20
N ARG A 34 2.16 11.36 -7.47
CA ARG A 34 3.27 10.87 -8.30
C ARG A 34 3.19 11.34 -9.74
N GLN A 35 2.00 11.37 -10.34
CA GLN A 35 1.83 11.88 -11.70
C GLN A 35 2.15 13.38 -11.79
N ALA A 36 1.92 14.13 -10.72
CA ALA A 36 2.32 15.53 -10.58
C ALA A 36 3.80 15.72 -10.20
N GLY A 37 4.56 14.63 -9.97
CA GLY A 37 5.98 14.68 -9.59
C GLY A 37 6.23 15.07 -8.13
N THR A 38 5.20 15.10 -7.27
CA THR A 38 5.30 15.55 -5.88
C THR A 38 5.59 14.42 -4.89
N ALA A 39 5.71 13.18 -5.36
CA ALA A 39 5.96 12.00 -4.55
C ALA A 39 7.01 11.08 -5.18
N ALA A 40 7.81 10.42 -4.32
CA ALA A 40 8.83 9.48 -4.73
C ALA A 40 8.23 8.28 -5.50
N ALA A 41 9.02 7.74 -6.44
CA ALA A 41 8.66 6.53 -7.14
C ALA A 41 8.70 5.34 -6.17
N PRO A 42 7.67 4.48 -6.16
CA PRO A 42 7.62 3.36 -5.25
C PRO A 42 8.39 2.16 -5.82
N HIS A 43 8.88 1.30 -4.94
CA HIS A 43 9.66 0.13 -5.32
C HIS A 43 8.77 -1.10 -5.59
N GLY A 44 9.25 -1.98 -6.47
CA GLY A 44 8.66 -3.29 -6.79
C GLY A 44 9.03 -3.81 -8.17
N THR A 45 8.86 -5.10 -8.41
CA THR A 45 9.34 -5.80 -9.61
C THR A 45 8.17 -6.20 -10.54
N PRO A 46 8.29 -6.03 -11.88
CA PRO A 46 7.31 -6.59 -12.80
C PRO A 46 7.31 -8.13 -12.72
N GLY A 47 6.13 -8.75 -12.63
CA GLY A 47 5.96 -10.19 -12.49
C GLY A 47 4.58 -10.67 -12.92
N VAL A 48 4.10 -11.77 -12.32
CA VAL A 48 2.71 -12.24 -12.52
C VAL A 48 1.73 -11.10 -12.25
N ALA A 49 0.62 -11.07 -12.99
CA ALA A 49 -0.35 -9.98 -12.88
C ALA A 49 -1.07 -9.98 -11.53
N GLU A 50 -1.34 -11.16 -10.99
CA GLU A 50 -2.08 -11.33 -9.75
C GLU A 50 -1.85 -12.72 -9.11
N LEU A 51 -2.40 -12.89 -7.92
CA LEU A 51 -2.58 -14.17 -7.24
C LEU A 51 -4.03 -14.31 -6.75
N PRO A 52 -4.62 -15.53 -6.77
CA PRO A 52 -5.95 -15.76 -6.21
C PRO A 52 -5.95 -15.76 -4.66
N ALA A 53 -4.79 -15.97 -4.03
CA ALA A 53 -4.61 -15.96 -2.58
C ALA A 53 -3.16 -15.57 -2.22
N LEU A 54 -2.99 -14.99 -1.04
CA LEU A 54 -1.67 -14.79 -0.42
C LEU A 54 -1.45 -15.89 0.62
N ALA A 55 -0.72 -16.94 0.25
CA ALA A 55 -0.46 -18.07 1.15
C ALA A 55 0.77 -17.85 2.04
N SER A 56 1.60 -16.87 1.69
CA SER A 56 2.86 -16.60 2.37
C SER A 56 3.23 -15.11 2.34
N ARG A 57 4.21 -14.75 3.18
CA ARG A 57 4.84 -13.44 3.12
C ARG A 57 5.51 -13.19 1.76
N ALA A 58 6.12 -14.22 1.17
CA ALA A 58 6.74 -14.13 -0.14
C ALA A 58 5.72 -13.81 -1.25
N ASP A 59 4.49 -14.34 -1.16
CA ASP A 59 3.42 -13.98 -2.09
C ASP A 59 3.05 -12.49 -1.99
N PHE A 60 2.96 -11.97 -0.77
CA PHE A 60 2.70 -10.56 -0.52
C PHE A 60 3.84 -9.69 -1.07
N ASP A 61 5.10 -10.00 -0.74
CA ASP A 61 6.26 -9.23 -1.18
C ASP A 61 6.40 -9.22 -2.71
N ARG A 62 6.01 -10.30 -3.39
CA ARG A 62 6.01 -10.38 -4.86
C ARG A 62 5.01 -9.42 -5.51
N LEU A 63 3.90 -9.11 -4.85
CA LEU A 63 2.84 -8.25 -5.37
C LEU A 63 2.87 -6.84 -4.78
N ALA A 64 3.62 -6.65 -3.70
CA ALA A 64 3.64 -5.42 -2.93
C ALA A 64 4.37 -4.32 -3.68
N ARG A 65 3.80 -3.13 -3.54
CA ARG A 65 4.49 -1.87 -3.75
C ARG A 65 4.93 -1.35 -2.39
N VAL A 66 6.12 -0.78 -2.31
CA VAL A 66 6.63 -0.19 -1.06
C VAL A 66 6.71 1.33 -1.19
N TYR A 67 6.01 2.04 -0.29
CA TYR A 67 6.19 3.49 -0.10
C TYR A 67 7.26 3.75 0.94
N ASP A 68 7.95 4.89 0.79
CA ASP A 68 8.96 5.38 1.72
C ASP A 68 10.02 4.30 2.08
N ALA A 69 10.42 3.53 1.07
CA ALA A 69 11.33 2.39 1.23
C ALA A 69 12.67 2.82 1.84
N GLY A 70 13.16 2.02 2.80
CA GLY A 70 14.38 2.33 3.54
C GLY A 70 14.24 3.44 4.59
N THR A 71 13.02 3.92 4.85
CA THR A 71 12.73 4.87 5.94
C THR A 71 11.95 4.19 7.06
N PRO A 72 11.88 4.78 8.27
CA PRO A 72 10.99 4.29 9.34
C PRO A 72 9.49 4.30 8.97
N LEU A 73 9.12 4.94 7.87
CA LEU A 73 7.74 5.06 7.37
C LEU A 73 7.43 4.06 6.25
N GLU A 74 8.33 3.09 6.02
CA GLU A 74 8.17 2.08 4.99
C GLU A 74 6.81 1.38 5.07
N LEU A 75 6.04 1.45 3.98
CA LEU A 75 4.69 0.90 3.93
C LEU A 75 4.50 -0.02 2.72
N PRO A 76 4.78 -1.33 2.86
CA PRO A 76 4.50 -2.30 1.83
C PRO A 76 2.98 -2.55 1.76
N HIS A 77 2.42 -2.56 0.54
CA HIS A 77 0.99 -2.70 0.34
C HIS A 77 0.66 -3.37 -1.00
N VAL A 78 -0.47 -4.10 -1.00
CA VAL A 78 -1.01 -4.82 -2.15
C VAL A 78 -2.44 -4.33 -2.41
N LEU A 79 -2.78 -4.08 -3.67
CA LEU A 79 -4.16 -3.87 -4.12
C LEU A 79 -4.87 -5.21 -4.28
N PHE A 80 -6.19 -5.23 -4.09
CA PHE A 80 -7.00 -6.41 -4.36
C PHE A 80 -8.27 -6.03 -5.11
N VAL A 81 -8.83 -6.98 -5.87
CA VAL A 81 -10.12 -6.84 -6.55
C VAL A 81 -10.97 -8.06 -6.26
N ILE A 82 -12.26 -7.86 -5.95
CA ILE A 82 -13.24 -8.94 -5.79
C ILE A 82 -14.17 -8.96 -7.01
N ASP A 83 -14.17 -10.03 -7.79
CA ASP A 83 -15.17 -10.27 -8.82
C ASP A 83 -16.41 -10.94 -8.22
N ARG A 84 -17.47 -10.16 -7.99
CA ARG A 84 -18.74 -10.61 -7.42
C ARG A 84 -19.61 -11.41 -8.39
N ARG A 85 -19.33 -11.38 -9.70
CA ARG A 85 -20.09 -12.12 -10.71
C ARG A 85 -19.50 -13.49 -11.02
N ALA A 86 -18.27 -13.77 -10.56
CA ALA A 86 -17.75 -15.11 -10.60
C ALA A 86 -18.54 -16.00 -9.61
N THR A 87 -18.68 -17.28 -9.95
CA THR A 87 -19.33 -18.27 -9.09
C THR A 87 -18.32 -19.39 -8.80
N PRO A 88 -17.76 -19.48 -7.58
CA PRO A 88 -17.92 -18.53 -6.46
C PRO A 88 -17.23 -17.18 -6.73
N PRO A 89 -17.51 -16.12 -5.93
CA PRO A 89 -16.80 -14.85 -6.03
C PRO A 89 -15.29 -15.05 -5.98
N ARG A 90 -14.55 -14.32 -6.81
CA ARG A 90 -13.09 -14.49 -6.95
C ARG A 90 -12.35 -13.29 -6.38
N MET A 91 -11.31 -13.58 -5.60
CA MET A 91 -10.36 -12.60 -5.11
C MET A 91 -9.17 -12.54 -6.07
N HIS A 92 -8.71 -11.33 -6.33
CA HIS A 92 -7.55 -11.04 -7.17
C HIS A 92 -6.59 -10.16 -6.38
N PHE A 93 -5.50 -10.72 -5.84
CA PHE A 93 -4.42 -9.93 -5.25
C PHE A 93 -3.53 -9.42 -6.37
N VAL A 94 -3.47 -8.11 -6.56
CA VAL A 94 -2.93 -7.48 -7.76
C VAL A 94 -1.45 -7.17 -7.58
N ASN A 95 -0.65 -7.43 -8.61
CA ASN A 95 0.70 -6.89 -8.70
C ASN A 95 0.64 -5.37 -8.78
N THR A 96 0.82 -4.72 -7.63
CA THR A 96 0.60 -3.30 -7.44
C THR A 96 1.69 -2.44 -8.12
N PRO A 97 2.96 -2.89 -8.20
CA PRO A 97 3.95 -2.27 -9.06
C PRO A 97 3.50 -2.19 -10.52
N ARG A 98 2.95 -3.29 -11.07
CA ARG A 98 2.48 -3.38 -12.46
C ARG A 98 1.19 -2.60 -12.71
N TYR A 99 0.20 -2.71 -11.83
CA TYR A 99 -1.09 -2.05 -11.95
C TYR A 99 -1.31 -1.07 -10.81
N ALA A 100 -1.07 0.21 -11.08
CA ALA A 100 -1.11 1.22 -10.04
C ALA A 100 -2.51 1.53 -9.47
N LEU A 101 -3.58 1.08 -10.14
CA LEU A 101 -4.98 1.29 -9.77
C LEU A 101 -5.78 0.02 -10.10
N HIS A 102 -6.81 -0.28 -9.30
CA HIS A 102 -7.78 -1.36 -9.59
C HIS A 102 -8.37 -1.21 -11.00
N GLU A 103 -8.64 0.03 -11.40
CA GLU A 103 -9.16 0.40 -12.72
C GLU A 103 -8.27 -0.11 -13.86
N ARG A 104 -6.95 0.11 -13.71
CA ARG A 104 -5.96 -0.32 -14.71
C ARG A 104 -5.92 -1.84 -14.77
N PHE A 105 -5.91 -2.50 -13.62
CA PHE A 105 -5.92 -3.96 -13.55
C PHE A 105 -7.12 -4.54 -14.30
N VAL A 106 -8.36 -4.20 -13.93
CA VAL A 106 -9.57 -4.82 -14.52
C VAL A 106 -9.73 -4.55 -16.03
N ARG A 107 -9.22 -3.41 -16.50
CA ARG A 107 -9.22 -3.06 -17.93
C ARG A 107 -8.13 -3.81 -18.69
N GLU A 108 -6.89 -3.77 -18.20
CA GLU A 108 -5.72 -4.32 -18.91
C GLU A 108 -5.69 -5.85 -18.86
N THR A 109 -6.34 -6.50 -17.89
CA THR A 109 -6.52 -7.97 -17.86
C THR A 109 -7.75 -8.45 -18.62
N GLY A 110 -8.58 -7.54 -19.15
CA GLY A 110 -9.81 -7.89 -19.86
C GLY A 110 -10.93 -8.45 -18.96
N LEU A 111 -10.78 -8.40 -17.63
CA LEU A 111 -11.82 -8.81 -16.68
C LEU A 111 -13.11 -8.02 -16.90
N LEU A 112 -13.00 -6.72 -17.20
CA LEU A 112 -14.11 -5.90 -17.67
C LEU A 112 -14.21 -5.97 -19.21
N ARG A 113 -14.87 -7.02 -19.73
CA ARG A 113 -15.04 -7.28 -21.17
C ARG A 113 -15.87 -6.23 -21.90
N GLU A 114 -16.76 -5.54 -21.19
CA GLU A 114 -17.50 -4.40 -21.71
C GLU A 114 -16.51 -3.24 -21.91
N ALA A 115 -15.96 -3.15 -23.13
CA ALA A 115 -14.92 -2.21 -23.46
C ALA A 115 -15.46 -0.77 -23.37
N GLY A 116 -15.02 -0.01 -22.37
CA GLY A 116 -15.18 1.44 -22.39
C GLY A 116 -15.28 2.12 -21.04
N ARG A 117 -15.03 3.43 -21.07
CA ARG A 117 -15.11 4.34 -19.92
C ARG A 117 -16.49 4.32 -19.25
N ALA A 118 -17.56 4.01 -19.99
CA ALA A 118 -18.91 3.90 -19.45
C ALA A 118 -19.09 2.67 -18.52
N ALA A 119 -18.66 1.48 -18.95
CA ALA A 119 -18.70 0.27 -18.13
C ALA A 119 -17.84 0.43 -16.86
N LEU A 120 -16.69 1.08 -17.02
CA LEU A 120 -15.81 1.39 -15.90
C LEU A 120 -16.46 2.37 -14.91
N ASN A 121 -17.01 3.49 -15.39
CA ASN A 121 -17.73 4.45 -14.56
C ASN A 121 -18.92 3.80 -13.84
N ARG A 122 -19.67 2.93 -14.53
CA ARG A 122 -20.75 2.15 -13.92
C ARG A 122 -20.21 1.28 -12.78
N ASN A 123 -19.08 0.59 -12.99
CA ASN A 123 -18.47 -0.22 -11.94
C ASN A 123 -18.08 0.62 -10.71
N TYR A 124 -17.71 1.90 -10.84
CA TYR A 124 -17.39 2.74 -9.67
C TYR A 124 -18.61 3.41 -9.00
N ARG A 125 -19.75 3.52 -9.69
CA ARG A 125 -20.91 4.30 -9.21
C ARG A 125 -22.13 3.45 -8.87
N ALA A 126 -22.30 2.29 -9.48
CA ALA A 126 -23.49 1.49 -9.31
C ALA A 126 -23.44 0.66 -8.01
N PRO A 127 -24.58 0.48 -7.30
CA PRO A 127 -24.66 -0.37 -6.12
C PRO A 127 -24.45 -1.86 -6.46
N ASP A 128 -24.85 -2.28 -7.65
CA ASP A 128 -24.72 -3.65 -8.19
C ASP A 128 -23.42 -3.85 -8.99
N ARG A 129 -22.38 -3.04 -8.73
CA ARG A 129 -21.08 -3.16 -9.40
C ARG A 129 -20.47 -4.56 -9.26
N ARG A 130 -19.83 -5.01 -10.33
CA ARG A 130 -19.20 -6.34 -10.41
C ARG A 130 -17.94 -6.41 -9.56
N PHE A 131 -17.06 -5.42 -9.70
CA PHE A 131 -15.78 -5.39 -9.00
C PHE A 131 -15.83 -4.45 -7.80
N VAL A 132 -15.28 -4.93 -6.68
CA VAL A 132 -15.04 -4.16 -5.44
C VAL A 132 -13.55 -4.14 -5.16
#